data_AF-A0A4Q2YWE0-F1
#
_entry.id   AF-A0A4Q2YWE0-F1
#
_cell.length_a   1.000
_cell.length_b   1.000
_cell.length_c   1.000
_cell.angle_alpha   90.00
_cell.angle_beta   90.00
_cell.angle_gamma   90.00
#
_symmetry.space_group_name_H-M   'P 1'
#
loop_
_entity.id
_entity.type
_entity.pdbx_description
1 polymer ?
#
loop_
_entity_poly.entity_id
_entity_poly.type
_entity_poly.pdbx_seq_one_letter_code
_entity_poly.pdbx_strand_id
1 'polypeptide(L)'
;MDPIRYFNRHTGAVETEQVYGEGFLRWSYGNPLGAISLNAFVKRPFFSEWYGRRMSAPESASRVLPFIKQYGLDPADFAASPESYKSFNEFFFRKLKPEARPIDSDGDSVVFPADGRHLGFQKASEISGVFVKGQKFDLSGLLGDASLAARYE
;
A
#
# COMPACT_ATOMS: atom_id res chain seq x y z
N MET A 1 -0.94 -17.37 7.87
CA MET A 1 -1.22 -15.92 7.82
C MET A 1 -2.72 -15.77 7.70
N ASP A 2 -3.35 -15.16 8.68
CA ASP A 2 -4.79 -14.95 8.64
C ASP A 2 -5.14 -13.89 7.59
N PRO A 3 -6.31 -13.98 6.94
CA PRO A 3 -6.75 -12.95 6.01
C PRO A 3 -6.91 -11.61 6.73
N ILE A 4 -6.49 -10.53 6.07
CA ILE A 4 -6.71 -9.18 6.57
C ILE A 4 -8.20 -8.87 6.37
N ARG A 5 -8.89 -8.56 7.47
CA ARG A 5 -10.31 -8.19 7.45
C ARG A 5 -10.46 -6.72 7.83
N TYR A 6 -11.39 -6.04 7.20
CA TYR A 6 -11.71 -4.64 7.49
C TYR A 6 -13.22 -4.45 7.48
N PHE A 7 -13.70 -3.44 8.19
CA PHE A 7 -15.09 -3.03 8.13
C PHE A 7 -15.28 -2.02 6.98
N ASN A 8 -16.09 -2.38 5.98
CA ASN A 8 -16.42 -1.50 4.87
C ASN A 8 -17.61 -0.62 5.27
N ARG A 9 -17.38 0.69 5.41
CA ARG A 9 -18.43 1.63 5.80
C ARG A 9 -19.51 1.83 4.73
N HIS A 10 -19.19 1.57 3.46
CA HIS A 10 -20.14 1.73 2.35
C HIS A 10 -21.11 0.56 2.26
N THR A 11 -20.64 -0.66 2.52
CA THR A 11 -21.47 -1.89 2.47
C THR A 11 -22.02 -2.28 3.84
N GLY A 12 -21.46 -1.76 4.93
CA GLY A 12 -21.83 -2.10 6.30
C GLY A 12 -21.37 -3.50 6.74
N ALA A 13 -20.44 -4.12 6.01
CA ALA A 13 -20.01 -5.50 6.23
C ALA A 13 -18.51 -5.59 6.52
N VAL A 14 -18.12 -6.68 7.20
CA VAL A 14 -16.71 -7.07 7.32
C VAL A 14 -16.31 -7.80 6.04
N GLU A 15 -15.32 -7.26 5.34
CA GLU A 15 -14.80 -7.79 4.08
C GLU A 15 -13.34 -8.22 4.25
N THR A 16 -12.88 -9.07 3.32
CA THR A 16 -11.49 -9.55 3.26
C THR A 16 -10.71 -8.75 2.23
N GLU A 17 -9.55 -8.23 2.62
CA GLU A 17 -8.65 -7.50 1.74
C GLU A 17 -8.10 -8.40 0.63
N GLN A 18 -8.09 -7.87 -0.59
CA GLN A 18 -7.34 -8.47 -1.69
C GLN A 18 -5.90 -7.98 -1.67
N VAL A 19 -4.97 -8.83 -1.24
CA VAL A 19 -3.56 -8.44 -1.10
C VAL A 19 -2.80 -8.75 -2.41
N TYR A 20 -2.09 -7.74 -2.94
CA TYR A 20 -1.24 -7.96 -4.10
C TYR A 20 -0.15 -9.00 -3.81
N GLY A 21 -0.12 -10.06 -4.62
CA GLY A 21 0.86 -11.13 -4.47
C GLY A 21 0.66 -11.99 -3.23
N GLU A 22 -0.57 -12.05 -2.68
CA GLU A 22 -0.88 -12.80 -1.46
C GLU A 22 -0.36 -14.24 -1.47
N GLY A 23 -0.49 -14.96 -2.60
CA GLY A 23 0.02 -16.33 -2.72
C GLY A 23 1.54 -16.43 -2.49
N PHE A 24 2.31 -15.50 -3.07
CA PHE A 24 3.75 -15.43 -2.85
C PHE A 24 4.09 -15.07 -1.41
N LEU A 25 3.36 -14.10 -0.82
CA LEU A 25 3.53 -13.71 0.58
C LEU A 25 3.23 -14.88 1.53
N ARG A 26 2.10 -15.56 1.34
CA ARG A 26 1.73 -16.75 2.13
C ARG A 26 2.78 -17.84 2.04
N TRP A 27 3.33 -18.07 0.85
CA TRP A 27 4.43 -19.03 0.67
C TRP A 27 5.72 -18.57 1.39
N SER A 28 6.13 -17.30 1.21
CA SER A 28 7.37 -16.78 1.79
C SER A 28 7.34 -16.71 3.31
N TYR A 29 6.18 -16.46 3.91
CA TYR A 29 6.00 -16.34 5.36
C TYR A 29 5.48 -17.62 6.04
N GLY A 30 4.93 -18.58 5.27
CA GLY A 30 4.20 -19.74 5.82
C GLY A 30 4.94 -21.08 5.76
N ASN A 31 6.12 -21.17 5.14
CA ASN A 31 6.90 -22.41 5.01
C ASN A 31 8.40 -22.16 5.31
N PRO A 32 9.10 -23.06 6.02
CA PRO A 32 10.55 -23.02 6.21
C PRO A 32 11.38 -22.69 4.96
N LEU A 33 11.06 -23.28 3.80
CA LEU A 33 11.76 -22.99 2.54
C LEU A 33 11.51 -21.56 2.05
N GLY A 34 10.27 -21.08 2.17
CA GLY A 34 9.91 -19.70 1.85
C GLY A 34 10.62 -18.71 2.77
N ALA A 35 10.75 -19.03 4.06
CA ALA A 35 11.46 -18.21 5.03
C ALA A 35 12.97 -18.11 4.73
N ILE A 36 13.59 -19.21 4.27
CA ILE A 36 14.99 -19.19 3.82
C ILE A 36 15.13 -18.29 2.58
N SER A 37 14.31 -18.48 1.55
CA SER A 37 14.33 -17.63 0.34
C SER A 37 14.08 -16.16 0.67
N LEU A 38 13.15 -15.87 1.58
CA LEU A 38 12.82 -14.52 2.04
C LEU A 38 14.04 -13.83 2.66
N ASN A 39 14.75 -14.52 3.57
CA ASN A 39 15.87 -13.96 4.31
C ASN A 39 17.18 -13.93 3.51
N ALA A 40 17.37 -14.86 2.57
CA ALA A 40 18.55 -14.91 1.72
C ALA A 40 18.47 -13.90 0.56
N PHE A 41 17.34 -13.82 -0.14
CA PHE A 41 17.25 -13.10 -1.43
C PHE A 41 16.20 -11.98 -1.45
N VAL A 42 14.97 -12.22 -1.01
CA VAL A 42 13.85 -11.27 -1.21
C VAL A 42 14.04 -9.96 -0.43
N LYS A 43 14.59 -10.01 0.79
CA LYS A 43 14.85 -8.84 1.63
C LYS A 43 16.04 -7.98 1.18
N ARG A 44 16.75 -8.37 0.11
CA ARG A 44 17.99 -7.71 -0.31
C ARG A 44 17.71 -6.56 -1.28
N PRO A 45 18.47 -5.45 -1.22
CA PRO A 45 18.29 -4.31 -2.13
C PRO A 45 18.32 -4.69 -3.61
N PHE A 46 19.23 -5.59 -4.02
CA PHE A 46 19.36 -6.03 -5.42
C PHE A 46 18.08 -6.71 -5.94
N PHE A 47 17.34 -7.43 -5.09
CA PHE A 47 16.09 -8.09 -5.51
C PHE A 47 15.01 -7.05 -5.80
N SER A 48 14.92 -6.02 -4.95
CA SER A 48 14.02 -4.87 -5.17
C SER A 48 14.37 -4.16 -6.48
N GLU A 49 15.66 -3.91 -6.73
CA GLU A 49 16.13 -3.26 -7.96
C GLU A 49 15.82 -4.11 -9.20
N TRP A 50 16.13 -5.41 -9.16
CA TRP A 50 15.83 -6.34 -10.24
C TRP A 50 14.33 -6.38 -10.55
N TYR A 51 13.47 -6.50 -9.52
CA TYR A 51 12.03 -6.52 -9.69
C TYR A 51 11.51 -5.19 -10.24
N GLY A 52 12.02 -4.07 -9.72
CA GLY A 52 11.72 -2.72 -10.21
C GLY A 52 12.06 -2.57 -11.70
N ARG A 53 13.26 -2.99 -12.13
CA ARG A 53 13.65 -2.98 -13.54
C ARG A 53 12.74 -3.84 -14.40
N ARG A 54 12.34 -5.03 -13.93
CA ARG A 54 11.38 -5.89 -14.61
C ARG A 54 10.01 -5.23 -14.76
N MET A 55 9.53 -4.49 -13.76
CA MET A 55 8.25 -3.76 -13.81
C MET A 55 8.32 -2.47 -14.63
N SER A 56 9.51 -1.94 -14.91
CA SER A 56 9.72 -0.83 -15.85
C SER A 56 9.95 -1.30 -17.29
N ALA A 57 10.11 -2.60 -17.53
CA ALA A 57 10.36 -3.14 -18.87
C ALA A 57 9.06 -3.18 -19.71
N PRO A 58 9.10 -3.00 -21.04
CA PRO A 58 7.90 -2.93 -21.88
C PRO A 58 6.98 -4.15 -21.80
N GLU A 59 7.56 -5.33 -21.62
CA GLU A 59 6.82 -6.61 -21.54
C GLU A 59 5.86 -6.62 -20.33
N SER A 60 6.15 -5.83 -19.30
CA SER A 60 5.31 -5.71 -18.11
C SER A 60 3.99 -4.98 -18.37
N ALA A 61 3.86 -4.21 -19.45
CA ALA A 61 2.61 -3.54 -19.82
C ALA A 61 1.44 -4.52 -19.98
N SER A 62 1.72 -5.75 -20.42
CA SER A 62 0.73 -6.85 -20.50
C SER A 62 0.04 -7.16 -19.17
N ARG A 63 0.61 -6.74 -18.03
CA ARG A 63 0.06 -6.95 -16.68
C ARG A 63 -0.99 -5.90 -16.30
N VAL A 64 -1.10 -4.79 -17.01
CA VAL A 64 -1.97 -3.65 -16.65
C VAL A 64 -3.46 -4.04 -16.67
N LEU A 65 -3.97 -4.53 -17.80
CA LEU A 65 -5.39 -4.89 -17.93
C LEU A 65 -5.81 -6.01 -16.96
N PRO A 66 -5.04 -7.12 -16.81
CA PRO A 66 -5.33 -8.12 -15.78
C PRO A 66 -5.35 -7.52 -14.37
N PHE A 67 -4.43 -6.61 -14.05
CA PHE A 67 -4.37 -5.97 -12.73
C PHE A 67 -5.61 -5.11 -12.47
N ILE A 68 -6.00 -4.26 -13.43
CA ILE A 68 -7.22 -3.43 -13.31
C ILE A 68 -8.44 -4.31 -13.04
N LYS A 69 -8.61 -5.41 -13.80
CA LYS A 69 -9.72 -6.35 -13.64
C LYS A 69 -9.66 -7.07 -12.29
N GLN A 70 -8.49 -7.54 -11.89
CA GLN A 70 -8.31 -8.31 -10.65
C GLN A 70 -8.61 -7.45 -9.42
N TYR A 71 -8.11 -6.22 -9.37
CA TYR A 71 -8.22 -5.32 -8.21
C TYR A 71 -9.38 -4.32 -8.32
N GLY A 72 -10.25 -4.45 -9.34
CA GLY A 72 -11.45 -3.64 -9.49
C GLY A 72 -11.19 -2.14 -9.59
N LEU A 73 -10.09 -1.74 -10.24
CA LEU A 73 -9.79 -0.33 -10.42
C LEU A 73 -10.69 0.27 -11.50
N ASP A 74 -11.15 1.50 -11.32
CA ASP A 74 -11.98 2.20 -12.29
C ASP A 74 -11.12 2.98 -13.31
N PRO A 75 -11.07 2.60 -14.59
CA PRO A 75 -10.34 3.34 -15.62
C PRO A 75 -10.88 4.75 -15.85
N ALA A 76 -12.13 5.05 -15.46
CA ALA A 76 -12.72 6.38 -15.60
C ALA A 76 -11.96 7.43 -14.77
N ASP A 77 -11.31 7.04 -13.67
CA ASP A 77 -10.49 7.91 -12.83
C ASP A 77 -9.14 8.27 -13.47
N PHE A 78 -8.67 7.52 -14.47
CA PHE A 78 -7.29 7.64 -14.95
C PHE A 78 -7.15 8.78 -15.96
N ALA A 79 -6.04 9.51 -15.90
CA ALA A 79 -5.76 10.59 -16.85
C ALA A 79 -5.38 10.07 -18.25
N ALA A 80 -5.03 8.79 -18.39
CA ALA A 80 -4.65 8.13 -19.64
C ALA A 80 -5.33 6.77 -19.77
N SER A 81 -5.49 6.27 -20.99
CA SER A 81 -6.11 4.96 -21.21
C SER A 81 -5.20 3.82 -20.73
N PRO A 82 -5.74 2.72 -20.17
CA PRO A 82 -4.97 1.57 -19.73
C PRO A 82 -4.00 0.98 -20.77
N GLU A 83 -4.35 1.06 -22.06
CA GLU A 83 -3.56 0.52 -23.17
C GLU A 83 -2.37 1.42 -23.55
N SER A 84 -2.33 2.65 -23.04
CA SER A 84 -1.29 3.63 -23.37
C SER A 84 -0.01 3.48 -22.54
N TYR A 85 -0.08 2.79 -21.40
CA TYR A 85 1.05 2.61 -20.50
C TYR A 85 2.11 1.69 -21.11
N LYS A 86 3.37 2.14 -21.16
CA LYS A 86 4.48 1.39 -21.75
C LYS A 86 5.07 0.36 -20.80
N SER A 87 4.75 0.41 -19.52
CA SER A 87 5.20 -0.56 -18.51
C SER A 87 4.21 -0.63 -17.35
N PHE A 88 4.33 -1.67 -16.54
CA PHE A 88 3.51 -1.81 -15.34
C PHE A 88 3.80 -0.70 -14.32
N ASN A 89 5.06 -0.28 -14.17
CA ASN A 89 5.41 0.81 -13.27
C ASN A 89 4.78 2.13 -13.73
N GLU A 90 4.75 2.43 -15.03
CA GLU A 90 4.08 3.63 -15.55
C GLU A 90 2.59 3.66 -15.18
N PHE A 91 1.93 2.51 -15.26
CA PHE A 91 0.57 2.34 -14.75
C PHE A 91 0.49 2.44 -13.21
N PHE A 92 1.48 1.93 -12.48
CA PHE A 92 1.48 1.91 -11.02
C PHE A 92 1.53 3.33 -10.42
N PHE A 93 2.30 4.24 -11.00
CA PHE A 93 2.34 5.66 -10.63
C PHE A 93 1.41 6.55 -11.48
N ARG A 94 0.44 5.96 -12.20
CA ARG A 94 -0.44 6.69 -13.11
C ARG A 94 -1.05 7.94 -12.48
N LYS A 95 -1.24 8.96 -13.31
CA LYS A 95 -2.00 10.16 -12.92
C LYS A 95 -3.49 9.87 -12.94
N LEU A 96 -4.20 10.45 -11.98
CA LEU A 96 -5.66 10.51 -11.97
C LEU A 96 -6.14 11.82 -12.59
N LYS A 97 -7.40 11.84 -13.03
CA LYS A 97 -8.07 13.08 -13.44
C LYS A 97 -8.26 14.00 -12.23
N PRO A 98 -8.10 15.33 -12.35
CA PRO A 98 -8.31 16.26 -11.24
C PRO A 98 -9.69 16.12 -10.57
N GLU A 99 -10.72 15.86 -11.37
CA GLU A 99 -12.10 15.69 -10.91
C GLU A 99 -12.37 14.37 -10.18
N ALA A 100 -11.45 13.39 -10.22
CA ALA A 100 -11.63 12.10 -9.57
C ALA A 100 -11.49 12.19 -8.04
N ARG A 101 -10.77 13.20 -7.52
CA ARG A 101 -10.51 13.41 -6.09
C ARG A 101 -10.65 14.89 -5.74
N PRO A 102 -11.88 15.42 -5.67
CA PRO A 102 -12.10 16.80 -5.25
C PRO A 102 -11.54 17.01 -3.83
N ILE A 103 -10.71 18.04 -3.67
CA ILE A 103 -10.14 18.43 -2.38
C ILE A 103 -11.08 19.44 -1.74
N ASP A 104 -11.36 19.26 -0.45
CA ASP A 104 -12.14 20.23 0.32
C ASP A 104 -11.42 21.58 0.36
N SER A 105 -12.17 22.65 0.07
CA SER A 105 -11.63 24.01 0.01
C SER A 105 -11.63 24.73 1.36
N ASP A 106 -12.31 24.16 2.38
CA ASP A 106 -12.32 24.74 3.72
C ASP A 106 -10.92 24.67 4.34
N GLY A 107 -10.41 25.83 4.76
CA GLY A 107 -9.08 25.97 5.35
C GLY A 107 -8.93 25.30 6.71
N ASP A 108 -10.05 25.03 7.40
CA ASP A 108 -10.08 24.31 8.67
C ASP A 108 -10.31 22.80 8.49
N SER A 109 -10.45 22.32 7.24
CA SER A 109 -10.61 20.90 6.94
C SER A 109 -9.27 20.15 6.90
N VAL A 110 -9.31 18.87 7.26
CA VAL A 110 -8.21 17.92 7.07
C VAL A 110 -8.66 16.85 6.10
N VAL A 111 -7.99 16.73 4.96
CA VAL A 111 -8.26 15.71 3.93
C VAL A 111 -7.33 14.52 4.08
N PHE A 112 -7.74 13.36 3.55
CA PHE A 112 -6.86 12.21 3.51
C PHE A 112 -5.70 12.42 2.52
N PRO A 113 -4.47 12.04 2.88
CA PRO A 113 -3.30 12.29 2.04
C PRO A 113 -3.16 11.29 0.88
N ALA A 114 -3.88 10.17 0.93
CA ALA A 114 -3.79 9.11 -0.06
C ALA A 114 -5.06 8.24 -0.09
N ASP A 115 -5.33 7.67 -1.26
CA ASP A 115 -6.30 6.60 -1.44
C ASP A 115 -5.84 5.34 -0.67
N GLY A 116 -6.74 4.75 0.11
CA GLY A 116 -6.45 3.51 0.82
C GLY A 116 -7.32 3.34 2.06
N ARG A 117 -6.88 2.40 2.91
CA ARG A 117 -7.47 2.19 4.23
C ARG A 117 -6.61 2.87 5.27
N HIS A 118 -7.26 3.68 6.09
CA HIS A 118 -6.58 4.45 7.12
C HIS A 118 -6.78 3.77 8.47
N LEU A 119 -5.66 3.41 9.11
CA LEU A 119 -5.64 3.06 10.53
C LEU A 119 -5.31 4.33 11.30
N GLY A 120 -6.30 4.86 12.01
CA GLY A 120 -6.18 6.08 12.78
C GLY A 120 -6.41 5.85 14.27
N PHE A 121 -5.93 6.80 15.07
CA PHE A 121 -6.13 6.86 16.51
C PHE A 121 -6.70 8.24 16.86
N GLN A 122 -7.48 8.34 17.94
CA GLN A 122 -8.05 9.62 18.36
C GLN A 122 -6.98 10.59 18.90
N LYS A 123 -6.00 10.05 19.63
CA LYS A 123 -4.83 10.80 20.12
C LYS A 123 -3.56 10.00 19.91
N ALA A 124 -2.48 10.69 19.55
CA ALA A 124 -1.17 10.07 19.41
C ALA A 124 -0.63 9.57 20.77
N SER A 125 -0.89 10.30 21.87
CA SER A 125 -0.50 9.91 23.23
C SER A 125 -1.20 8.65 23.77
N GLU A 126 -2.35 8.27 23.20
CA GLU A 126 -3.05 7.03 23.55
C GLU A 126 -2.47 5.81 22.81
N ILE A 127 -1.55 6.03 21.87
CA ILE A 127 -0.89 4.95 21.12
C ILE A 127 0.19 4.34 22.02
N SER A 128 -0.14 3.25 22.71
CA SER A 128 0.88 2.48 23.45
C SER A 128 1.96 1.89 22.53
N GLY A 129 1.71 1.86 21.22
CA GLY A 129 2.68 1.67 20.15
C GLY A 129 2.02 1.34 18.80
N VAL A 130 2.67 1.74 17.70
CA VAL A 130 2.26 1.41 16.33
C VAL A 130 2.78 0.02 15.98
N PHE A 131 1.89 -0.88 15.55
CA PHE A 131 2.27 -2.20 15.08
C PHE A 131 2.58 -2.15 13.59
N VAL A 132 3.87 -2.06 13.25
CA VAL A 132 4.34 -2.17 11.86
C VAL A 132 5.06 -3.50 11.71
N LYS A 133 4.52 -4.38 10.86
CA LYS A 133 5.16 -5.66 10.50
C LYS A 133 5.57 -6.52 11.72
N GLY A 134 4.72 -6.57 12.75
CA GLY A 134 4.96 -7.35 13.97
C GLY A 134 5.91 -6.70 14.98
N GLN A 135 6.39 -5.48 14.70
CA GLN A 135 7.16 -4.67 15.62
C GLN A 135 6.27 -3.57 16.21
N LYS A 136 6.42 -3.33 17.52
CA LYS A 136 5.72 -2.28 18.24
C LYS A 136 6.69 -1.10 18.41
N PHE A 137 6.32 0.06 17.89
CA PHE A 137 7.08 1.31 18.05
C PHE A 137 6.29 2.28 18.92
N ASP A 138 6.89 2.85 19.95
CA ASP A 138 6.35 4.06 20.57
C ASP A 138 6.55 5.27 19.62
N LEU A 139 6.04 6.44 20.01
CA LEU A 139 6.09 7.63 19.15
C LEU A 139 7.54 8.07 18.87
N SER A 140 8.41 8.02 19.88
CA SER A 140 9.83 8.32 19.74
C SER A 140 10.52 7.37 18.77
N GLY A 141 10.29 6.06 18.88
CA GLY A 141 10.84 5.05 17.98
C GLY A 141 10.28 5.13 16.56
N LEU A 142 9.02 5.54 16.39
CA LEU A 142 8.41 5.77 15.09
C LEU A 142 9.04 6.97 14.37
N LEU A 143 9.23 8.07 15.09
CA LEU A 143 9.77 9.32 14.54
C LEU A 143 11.29 9.35 14.47
N GLY A 144 11.97 8.50 15.26
CA GLY A 144 13.42 8.52 15.42
C GLY A 144 13.96 9.75 16.16
N ASP A 145 13.07 10.53 16.81
CA ASP A 145 13.40 11.79 17.48
C ASP A 145 12.47 12.02 18.68
N ALA A 146 13.03 11.97 19.89
CA ALA A 146 12.30 12.15 21.14
C ALA A 146 11.78 13.59 21.33
N SER A 147 12.50 14.60 20.82
CA SER A 147 12.11 16.00 20.93
C SER A 147 10.92 16.32 20.02
N LEU A 148 10.87 15.69 18.85
CA LEU A 148 9.73 15.77 17.96
C LEU A 148 8.53 15.01 18.53
N ALA A 149 8.76 13.82 19.12
CA ALA A 149 7.71 13.03 19.75
C ALA A 149 7.00 13.79 20.87
N ALA A 150 7.75 14.50 21.72
CA ALA A 150 7.18 15.32 22.81
C ALA A 150 6.20 16.42 22.35
N ARG A 151 6.17 16.78 21.05
CA ARG A 151 5.18 17.72 20.51
C ARG A 151 3.80 17.11 20.28
N TYR A 152 3.70 15.78 20.26
CA TYR A 152 2.46 15.03 20.00
C TYR A 152 2.04 14.13 21.17
N GLU A 153 2.75 14.20 22.30
CA GLU A 153 2.34 13.62 23.60
C GLU A 153 1.39 14.57 24.35
#